data_AF-A0A2I0UVL4-F1
#
_entry.id   AF-A0A2I0UVL4-F1
#
_cell.length_a   1.000
_cell.length_b   1.000
_cell.length_c   1.000
_cell.angle_alpha   90.00
_cell.angle_beta   90.00
_cell.angle_gamma   90.00
#
_symmetry.space_group_name_H-M   'P 1'
#
loop_
_entity.id
_entity.type
_entity.pdbx_description
1 polymer ?
#
loop_
_entity_poly.entity_id
_entity_poly.type
_entity_poly.pdbx_seq_one_letter_code
_entity_poly.pdbx_strand_id
1 'polypeptide(L)'
;MSNINKHLARTLEQQHKRSVRGLFLKIEELNNACTQLRKRLEPNVDLTLYKQAIDYVNQFVSHTSILNLKFITNTQNLEVAVLHTLFLSYILERESTHSFAYENRLLQGYLHEIFTLNDHAKTLFMNHKKKMLTFIQEDKST
;
A
#
# COMPACT_ATOMS: atom_id res chain seq x y z
N MET A 1 31.20 -21.79 29.60
CA MET A 1 29.79 -21.57 29.20
C MET A 1 29.53 -20.29 28.39
N SER A 2 30.54 -19.43 28.10
CA SER A 2 30.33 -18.15 27.38
C SER A 2 30.17 -18.26 25.84
N ASN A 3 30.83 -19.22 25.19
CA ASN A 3 30.81 -19.32 23.72
C ASN A 3 29.48 -19.83 23.14
N ILE A 4 28.75 -20.67 23.87
CA ILE A 4 27.43 -21.20 23.46
C ILE A 4 26.41 -20.06 23.38
N ASN A 5 26.42 -19.14 24.37
CA ASN A 5 25.55 -17.98 24.39
C ASN A 5 25.85 -16.99 23.25
N LYS A 6 27.14 -16.82 22.88
CA LYS A 6 27.53 -15.98 21.73
C LYS A 6 27.10 -16.57 20.38
N HIS A 7 27.21 -17.89 20.21
CA HIS A 7 26.74 -18.55 18.99
C HIS A 7 25.21 -18.52 18.88
N LEU A 8 24.49 -18.78 19.98
CA LEU A 8 23.04 -18.71 20.00
C LEU A 8 22.54 -17.29 19.68
N ALA A 9 23.13 -16.25 20.30
CA ALA A 9 22.79 -14.86 20.02
C ALA A 9 23.01 -14.50 18.54
N ARG A 10 24.15 -14.89 17.95
CA ARG A 10 24.42 -14.68 16.51
C ARG A 10 23.41 -15.39 15.61
N THR A 11 23.00 -16.61 15.94
CA THR A 11 21.99 -17.34 15.17
C THR A 11 20.63 -16.64 15.24
N LEU A 12 20.22 -16.18 16.43
CA LEU A 12 18.97 -15.43 16.62
C LEU A 12 18.98 -14.10 15.85
N GLU A 13 20.10 -13.36 15.88
CA GLU A 13 20.27 -12.14 15.08
C GLU A 13 20.18 -12.40 13.58
N GLN A 14 20.80 -13.48 13.09
CA GLN A 14 20.73 -13.86 11.67
C GLN A 14 19.32 -14.28 11.25
N GLN A 15 18.62 -15.04 12.09
CA GLN A 15 17.22 -15.40 11.85
C GLN A 15 16.32 -14.15 11.83
N HIS A 16 16.50 -13.23 12.77
CA HIS A 16 15.78 -11.97 12.80
C HIS A 16 16.03 -11.14 11.53
N LYS A 17 17.30 -10.97 11.13
CA LYS A 17 17.67 -10.27 9.88
C LYS A 17 17.03 -10.90 8.64
N ARG A 18 17.00 -12.24 8.56
CA ARG A 18 16.36 -12.96 7.45
C ARG A 18 14.86 -12.74 7.43
N SER A 19 14.20 -12.82 8.59
CA SER A 19 12.76 -12.57 8.74
C SER A 19 12.40 -11.14 8.33
N VAL A 20 13.13 -10.15 8.83
CA VAL A 20 12.95 -8.73 8.49
C VAL A 20 13.14 -8.48 6.99
N ARG A 21 14.16 -9.08 6.37
CA ARG A 21 14.36 -9.00 4.92
C ARG A 21 13.21 -9.63 4.14
N GLY A 22 12.70 -10.77 4.60
CA GLY A 22 11.53 -11.43 4.00
C GLY A 22 10.29 -10.53 4.03
N LEU A 23 10.06 -9.83 5.14
CA LEU A 23 8.97 -8.86 5.26
C LEU A 23 9.10 -7.73 4.23
N PHE A 24 10.26 -7.10 4.12
CA PHE A 24 10.48 -6.01 3.16
C PHE A 24 10.27 -6.46 1.70
N LEU A 25 10.78 -7.63 1.34
CA LEU A 25 10.57 -8.21 0.00
C LEU A 25 9.08 -8.46 -0.26
N LYS A 26 8.35 -8.97 0.73
CA LYS A 26 6.92 -9.23 0.58
C LYS A 26 6.09 -7.94 0.45
N ILE A 27 6.47 -6.88 1.16
CA ILE A 27 5.86 -5.55 0.98
C ILE A 27 6.11 -5.03 -0.44
N GLU A 28 7.33 -5.18 -0.95
CA GLU A 28 7.69 -4.79 -2.31
C GLU A 28 6.92 -5.57 -3.37
N GLU A 29 6.77 -6.89 -3.21
CA GLU A 29 5.93 -7.72 -4.08
C GLU A 29 4.48 -7.22 -4.13
N LEU A 30 3.89 -6.91 -2.98
CA LEU A 30 2.50 -6.43 -2.90
C LEU A 30 2.35 -5.05 -3.53
N ASN A 31 3.30 -4.14 -3.30
CA ASN A 31 3.26 -2.82 -3.91
C ASN A 31 3.45 -2.88 -5.44
N ASN A 32 4.28 -3.81 -5.92
CA ASN A 32 4.40 -4.12 -7.34
C ASN A 32 3.09 -4.69 -7.91
N ALA A 33 2.42 -5.59 -7.21
CA ALA A 33 1.11 -6.11 -7.60
C ALA A 33 0.06 -5.00 -7.69
N CYS A 34 0.03 -4.07 -6.73
CA CYS A 34 -0.81 -2.87 -6.78
C CYS A 34 -0.50 -1.99 -7.99
N THR A 35 0.78 -1.84 -8.34
CA THR A 35 1.20 -1.10 -9.54
C THR A 35 0.66 -1.74 -10.81
N GLN A 36 0.71 -3.07 -10.91
CA GLN A 36 0.15 -3.79 -12.06
C GLN A 36 -1.37 -3.64 -12.11
N LEU A 37 -2.04 -3.73 -10.96
CA LEU A 37 -3.49 -3.51 -10.88
C LEU A 37 -3.88 -2.10 -11.34
N ARG A 38 -3.16 -1.06 -10.90
CA ARG A 38 -3.41 0.32 -11.36
C ARG A 38 -3.27 0.44 -12.88
N LYS A 39 -2.21 -0.11 -13.46
CA LYS A 39 -1.98 -0.09 -14.92
C LYS A 39 -3.11 -0.76 -15.71
N ARG A 40 -3.80 -1.75 -15.13
CA ARG A 40 -4.98 -2.37 -15.73
C ARG A 40 -6.22 -1.48 -15.67
N LEU A 41 -6.33 -0.65 -14.63
CA LEU A 41 -7.43 0.30 -14.45
C LEU A 41 -7.26 1.55 -15.30
N GLU A 42 -6.03 2.06 -15.45
CA GLU A 42 -5.69 3.32 -16.14
C GLU A 42 -6.40 3.52 -17.51
N PRO A 43 -6.54 2.51 -18.40
CA PRO A 43 -7.23 2.68 -19.68
C PRO A 43 -8.75 2.90 -19.57
N ASN A 44 -9.37 2.47 -18.46
CA ASN A 44 -10.82 2.41 -18.29
C ASN A 44 -11.32 3.32 -17.16
N VAL A 45 -10.42 4.04 -16.49
CA VAL A 45 -10.72 4.90 -15.35
C VAL A 45 -10.16 6.29 -15.61
N ASP A 46 -11.04 7.30 -15.55
CA ASP A 46 -10.61 8.69 -15.61
C ASP A 46 -10.01 9.11 -14.26
N LEU A 47 -8.67 9.09 -14.18
CA LEU A 47 -7.94 9.47 -12.97
C LEU A 47 -8.13 10.94 -12.57
N THR A 48 -8.63 11.81 -13.46
CA THR A 48 -8.89 13.21 -13.10
C THR A 48 -10.01 13.34 -12.07
N LEU A 49 -10.97 12.42 -12.08
CA LEU A 49 -12.05 12.32 -11.07
C LEU A 49 -11.53 11.98 -9.67
N TYR A 50 -10.31 11.44 -9.59
CA TYR A 50 -9.67 10.99 -8.35
C TYR A 50 -8.53 11.90 -7.91
N LYS A 51 -8.41 13.10 -8.50
CA LYS A 51 -7.33 14.06 -8.21
C LYS A 51 -7.15 14.32 -6.71
N GLN A 52 -8.22 14.54 -5.96
CA GLN A 52 -8.13 14.81 -4.52
C GLN A 52 -7.56 13.63 -3.72
N ALA A 53 -7.89 12.40 -4.12
CA ALA A 53 -7.30 11.20 -3.50
C ALA A 53 -5.81 11.05 -3.87
N ILE A 54 -5.44 11.40 -5.10
CA ILE A 54 -4.05 11.46 -5.55
C ILE A 54 -3.29 12.52 -4.72
N ASP A 55 -3.85 13.71 -4.55
CA ASP A 55 -3.25 14.81 -3.78
C ASP A 55 -3.07 14.45 -2.30
N TYR A 56 -4.02 13.74 -1.71
CA TYR A 56 -3.85 13.17 -0.37
C TYR A 56 -2.65 12.22 -0.31
N VAL A 57 -2.58 11.22 -1.21
CA VAL A 57 -1.45 10.27 -1.26
C VAL A 57 -0.12 11.00 -1.51
N ASN A 58 -0.15 12.10 -2.26
CA ASN A 58 1.03 12.91 -2.57
C ASN A 58 1.69 13.50 -1.32
N GLN A 59 0.94 13.74 -0.24
CA GLN A 59 1.49 14.24 1.03
C GLN A 59 2.46 13.24 1.69
N PHE A 60 2.30 11.95 1.41
CA PHE A 60 3.02 10.88 2.12
C PHE A 60 4.08 10.19 1.25
N VAL A 61 4.02 10.33 -0.07
CA VAL A 61 4.97 9.69 -0.99
C VAL A 61 5.72 10.75 -1.79
N SER A 62 6.88 11.12 -1.24
CA SER A 62 7.55 12.42 -1.41
C SER A 62 8.36 12.62 -2.68
N HIS A 63 8.49 11.62 -3.56
CA HIS A 63 9.56 11.64 -4.56
C HIS A 63 9.17 12.19 -5.93
N THR A 64 7.87 12.33 -6.23
CA THR A 64 7.42 12.77 -7.56
C THR A 64 5.91 13.02 -7.59
N SER A 65 5.45 13.92 -8.46
CA SER A 65 4.03 14.07 -8.83
C SER A 65 3.56 13.02 -9.85
N ILE A 66 4.50 12.27 -10.45
CA ILE A 66 4.19 11.21 -11.42
C ILE A 66 3.73 9.97 -10.65
N LEU A 67 2.42 9.72 -10.66
CA LEU A 67 1.77 8.61 -9.94
C LEU A 67 2.44 7.25 -10.21
N ASN A 68 2.89 7.03 -11.44
CA ASN A 68 3.58 5.82 -11.84
C ASN A 68 4.91 5.58 -11.11
N LEU A 69 5.72 6.63 -10.94
CA LEU A 69 7.02 6.55 -10.28
C LEU A 69 6.89 6.58 -8.75
N LYS A 70 5.80 7.17 -8.24
CA LYS A 70 5.56 7.39 -6.80
C LYS A 70 5.60 6.11 -5.98
N PHE A 71 4.96 5.04 -6.46
CA PHE A 71 4.91 3.77 -5.75
C PHE A 71 6.11 2.86 -6.02
N ILE A 72 6.98 3.24 -6.96
CA ILE A 72 8.19 2.49 -7.33
C ILE A 72 9.41 2.94 -6.52
N THR A 73 9.45 4.18 -6.03
CA THR A 73 10.63 4.71 -5.32
C THR A 73 10.73 4.33 -3.84
N ASN A 74 9.71 3.65 -3.27
CA ASN A 74 9.69 3.17 -1.87
C ASN A 74 8.92 1.84 -1.76
N THR A 75 9.24 0.88 -2.63
CA THR A 75 8.48 -0.38 -2.75
C THR A 75 8.39 -1.16 -1.45
N GLN A 76 9.42 -1.12 -0.62
CA GLN A 76 9.53 -1.87 0.64
C GLN A 76 8.87 -1.16 1.85
N ASN A 77 8.31 0.03 1.68
CA ASN A 77 7.65 0.75 2.78
C ASN A 77 6.18 0.31 2.92
N LEU A 78 5.82 -0.15 4.13
CA LEU A 78 4.46 -0.60 4.45
C LEU A 78 3.41 0.50 4.27
N GLU A 79 3.70 1.73 4.70
CA GLU A 79 2.78 2.86 4.56
C GLU A 79 2.51 3.18 3.10
N VAL A 80 3.54 3.08 2.24
CA VAL A 80 3.39 3.27 0.79
C VAL A 80 2.50 2.18 0.18
N ALA A 81 2.65 0.91 0.57
CA ALA A 81 1.79 -0.17 0.11
C ALA A 81 0.33 -0.02 0.60
N VAL A 82 0.15 0.42 1.85
CA VAL A 82 -1.16 0.72 2.43
C VAL A 82 -1.85 1.87 1.70
N LEU A 83 -1.13 2.95 1.41
CA LEU A 83 -1.65 4.09 0.66
C LEU A 83 -1.99 3.70 -0.79
N HIS A 84 -1.20 2.82 -1.42
CA HIS A 84 -1.48 2.33 -2.76
C HIS A 84 -2.78 1.52 -2.81
N THR A 85 -2.94 0.58 -1.87
CA THR A 85 -4.17 -0.22 -1.78
C THR A 85 -5.38 0.62 -1.39
N LEU A 86 -5.21 1.62 -0.52
CA LEU A 86 -6.27 2.58 -0.18
C LEU A 86 -6.73 3.36 -1.41
N PHE A 87 -5.79 3.86 -2.21
CA PHE A 87 -6.10 4.58 -3.44
C PHE A 87 -6.87 3.72 -4.44
N LEU A 88 -6.42 2.48 -4.67
CA LEU A 88 -7.11 1.53 -5.53
C LEU A 88 -8.50 1.15 -5.00
N SER A 89 -8.64 0.99 -3.69
CA SER A 89 -9.93 0.74 -3.02
C SER A 89 -10.89 1.89 -3.28
N TYR A 90 -10.41 3.13 -3.15
CA TYR A 90 -11.23 4.31 -3.36
C TYR A 90 -11.71 4.47 -4.80
N ILE A 91 -10.86 4.14 -5.78
CA ILE A 91 -11.26 4.09 -7.20
C ILE A 91 -12.35 3.03 -7.38
N LEU A 92 -12.06 1.79 -7.01
CA LEU A 92 -12.97 0.67 -7.26
C LEU A 92 -14.30 0.74 -6.49
N GLU A 93 -14.34 1.41 -5.33
CA GLU A 93 -15.56 1.70 -4.58
C GLU A 93 -16.48 2.71 -5.29
N ARG A 94 -15.94 3.53 -6.21
CA ARG A 94 -16.66 4.58 -6.94
C ARG A 94 -16.98 4.22 -8.38
N GLU A 95 -16.21 3.30 -8.94
CA GLU A 95 -16.54 2.69 -10.22
C GLU A 95 -17.68 1.67 -10.09
N SER A 96 -18.38 1.39 -11.19
CA SER A 96 -19.46 0.40 -11.17
C SER A 96 -18.89 -1.00 -10.84
N THR A 97 -19.45 -1.65 -9.82
CA THR A 97 -18.92 -2.92 -9.28
C THR A 97 -18.88 -4.04 -10.33
N HIS A 98 -19.76 -4.00 -11.33
CA HIS A 98 -19.82 -4.99 -12.41
C HIS A 98 -18.67 -4.83 -13.42
N SER A 99 -18.16 -3.60 -13.63
CA SER A 99 -17.10 -3.33 -14.60
C SER A 99 -15.72 -3.83 -14.17
N PHE A 100 -15.51 -4.03 -12.86
CA PHE A 100 -14.20 -4.32 -12.27
C PHE A 100 -14.23 -5.46 -11.25
N ALA A 101 -15.10 -6.45 -11.44
CA ALA A 101 -15.25 -7.55 -10.48
C ALA A 101 -13.94 -8.35 -10.27
N TYR A 102 -13.16 -8.55 -11.34
CA TYR A 102 -11.86 -9.24 -11.25
C TYR A 102 -10.83 -8.42 -10.49
N GLU A 103 -10.70 -7.13 -10.82
CA GLU A 103 -9.80 -6.17 -10.18
C GLU A 103 -10.14 -6.01 -8.69
N ASN A 104 -11.43 -5.96 -8.34
CA ASN A 104 -11.89 -5.97 -6.96
C ASN A 104 -11.43 -7.23 -6.22
N ARG A 105 -11.57 -8.41 -6.83
CA ARG A 105 -11.13 -9.67 -6.20
C ARG A 105 -9.61 -9.67 -5.97
N LEU A 106 -8.83 -9.18 -6.92
CA LEU A 106 -7.38 -9.04 -6.75
C LEU A 106 -7.05 -8.09 -5.59
N LEU A 107 -7.68 -6.92 -5.54
CA LEU A 107 -7.44 -5.95 -4.49
C LEU A 107 -7.78 -6.50 -3.09
N GLN A 108 -8.89 -7.24 -2.95
CA GLN A 108 -9.24 -7.87 -1.68
C GLN A 108 -8.20 -8.90 -1.24
N GLY A 109 -7.61 -9.65 -2.19
CA GLY A 109 -6.48 -10.54 -1.92
C GLY A 109 -5.27 -9.77 -1.39
N TYR A 110 -4.90 -8.67 -2.05
CA TYR A 110 -3.77 -7.84 -1.62
C TYR A 110 -4.00 -7.20 -0.25
N LEU A 111 -5.20 -6.70 0.02
CA LEU A 111 -5.57 -6.15 1.34
C LEU A 111 -5.47 -7.22 2.43
N HIS A 112 -5.95 -8.43 2.17
CA HIS A 112 -5.82 -9.53 3.11
C HIS A 112 -4.35 -9.81 3.42
N GLU A 113 -3.51 -9.97 2.39
CA GLU A 113 -2.08 -10.20 2.57
C GLU A 113 -1.41 -9.06 3.35
N ILE A 114 -1.64 -7.79 2.98
CA ILE A 114 -1.08 -6.63 3.70
C ILE A 114 -1.49 -6.63 5.18
N PHE A 115 -2.76 -6.92 5.49
CA PHE A 115 -3.24 -6.94 6.87
C PHE A 115 -2.68 -8.11 7.69
N THR A 116 -2.30 -9.21 7.04
CA THR A 116 -1.62 -10.34 7.71
C THR A 116 -0.12 -10.12 7.91
N LEU A 117 0.50 -9.20 7.17
CA LEU A 117 1.95 -8.94 7.28
C LEU A 117 2.35 -8.20 8.55
N ASN A 118 1.46 -7.33 9.06
CA ASN A 118 1.73 -6.51 10.23
C ASN A 118 0.42 -6.12 10.90
N ASP A 119 0.32 -6.38 12.21
CA ASP A 119 -0.88 -6.07 13.01
C ASP A 119 -1.29 -4.58 12.92
N HIS A 120 -0.33 -3.68 12.66
CA HIS A 120 -0.59 -2.26 12.51
C HIS A 120 -1.07 -1.86 11.10
N ALA A 121 -0.92 -2.71 10.09
CA ALA A 121 -1.27 -2.36 8.70
C ALA A 121 -2.75 -2.03 8.53
N LYS A 122 -3.63 -2.81 9.17
CA LYS A 122 -5.08 -2.56 9.14
C LYS A 122 -5.44 -1.24 9.83
N THR A 123 -4.85 -0.96 10.99
CA THR A 123 -5.06 0.30 11.70
C THR A 123 -4.57 1.49 10.88
N LEU A 124 -3.39 1.37 10.27
CA LEU A 124 -2.83 2.38 9.38
C LEU A 124 -3.77 2.65 8.19
N PHE A 125 -4.28 1.60 7.55
CA PHE A 125 -5.25 1.71 6.46
C PHE A 125 -6.51 2.46 6.88
N MET A 126 -7.13 2.07 8.00
CA MET A 126 -8.36 2.71 8.48
C MET A 126 -8.15 4.18 8.84
N ASN A 127 -6.99 4.50 9.43
CA ASN A 127 -6.62 5.87 9.76
C ASN A 127 -6.45 6.74 8.52
N HIS A 128 -5.72 6.26 7.50
CA HIS A 128 -5.60 6.97 6.23
C HIS A 128 -6.92 7.06 5.49
N LYS A 129 -7.75 6.00 5.48
CA LYS A 129 -9.09 6.05 4.87
C LYS A 129 -9.92 7.17 5.46
N LYS A 130 -9.98 7.27 6.80
CA LYS A 130 -10.70 8.36 7.48
C LYS A 130 -10.14 9.73 7.10
N LYS A 131 -8.82 9.91 7.21
CA LYS A 131 -8.16 11.20 6.92
C LYS A 131 -8.34 11.63 5.46
N MET A 132 -8.21 10.69 4.51
CA MET A 132 -8.41 10.96 3.09
C MET A 132 -9.84 11.40 2.80
N LEU A 133 -10.84 10.74 3.39
CA LEU A 133 -12.24 11.13 3.21
C LEU A 133 -12.52 12.52 3.79
N THR A 134 -11.96 12.84 4.97
CA THR A 134 -12.05 14.19 5.54
C THR A 134 -11.39 15.23 4.65
N PHE A 135 -10.16 14.98 4.18
CA PHE A 135 -9.44 15.86 3.26
C PHE A 135 -10.25 16.17 2.00
N ILE A 136 -10.87 15.14 1.41
CA ILE A 136 -11.72 15.27 0.22
C ILE A 136 -13.01 16.06 0.49
N GLN A 137 -13.56 16.00 1.71
CA GLN A 137 -14.75 16.75 2.10
C GLN A 137 -14.45 18.22 2.36
N GLU A 138 -13.34 18.51 3.06
CA GLU A 138 -12.90 19.87 3.36
C GLU A 138 -12.58 20.65 2.08
N ASP A 139 -11.92 20.01 1.11
CA ASP A 139 -11.57 20.63 -0.18
C ASP A 139 -12.81 20.95 -1.05
N LYS A 140 -13.95 20.29 -0.83
CA LYS A 140 -15.23 20.60 -1.51
C LYS A 140 -16.00 21.78 -0.90
N SER A 141 -15.55 22.28 0.25
CA SER A 141 -16.22 23.35 1.00
C SER A 141 -15.64 24.74 0.70
N THR A 142 -14.78 24.83 -0.31
CA THR A 142 -14.10 26.06 -0.77
C THR A 142 -14.45 26.33 -2.23
#